data_AF-A0A536P625-F1
#
_entry.id   AF-A0A536P625-F1
#
_cell.length_a   1.000
_cell.length_b   1.000
_cell.length_c   1.000
_cell.angle_alpha   90.00
_cell.angle_beta   90.00
_cell.angle_gamma   90.00
#
_symmetry.space_group_name_H-M   'P 1'
#
loop_
_entity.id
_entity.type
_entity.pdbx_description
1 polymer ?
#
loop_
_entity_poly.entity_id
_entity_poly.type
_entity_poly.pdbx_seq_one_letter_code
_entity_poly.pdbx_strand_id
1 'polypeptide(L)' 'MTAEKTPAWNVKGRIVIACNCEVGCPCNVNGRPTLGHCEGGWTWWIEAGKYGELDVSGLHLGLYADWP' A
#
# COMPACT_ATOMS: atom_id res chain seq x y z
N MET A 1 -28.84 -1.16 12.51
CA MET A 1 -27.37 -1.08 12.50
C MET A 1 -27.02 0.09 11.60
N THR A 2 -26.57 1.22 12.17
CA THR A 2 -26.12 2.36 11.38
C THR A 2 -24.76 2.03 10.79
N ALA A 3 -24.62 2.13 9.46
CA ALA A 3 -23.34 1.97 8.81
C ALA A 3 -22.38 3.05 9.32
N GLU A 4 -21.23 2.66 9.88
CA GLU A 4 -20.16 3.62 10.19
C GLU A 4 -19.59 4.16 8.89
N LYS A 5 -19.54 5.48 8.79
CA LYS A 5 -18.97 6.19 7.64
C LYS A 5 -17.45 6.06 7.71
N THR A 6 -16.82 5.55 6.65
CA THR A 6 -15.36 5.52 6.54
C THR A 6 -14.78 6.93 6.73
N PRO A 7 -13.85 7.12 7.69
CA PRO A 7 -13.16 8.39 7.88
C PRO A 7 -12.49 8.88 6.60
N ALA A 8 -12.57 10.20 6.37
CA ALA A 8 -11.80 10.84 5.31
C ALA A 8 -10.30 10.70 5.62
N TRP A 9 -9.49 10.49 4.60
CA TRP A 9 -8.05 10.32 4.77
C TRP A 9 -7.26 10.99 3.66
N ASN A 10 -6.05 11.39 3.99
CA ASN A 10 -5.06 11.86 3.04
C ASN A 10 -3.66 11.59 3.61
N VAL A 11 -2.76 11.06 2.80
CA VAL A 11 -1.38 10.84 3.18
C VAL A 11 -0.45 11.27 2.05
N LYS A 12 0.74 11.75 2.43
CA LYS A 12 1.86 12.09 1.55
C LYS A 12 3.10 11.37 2.06
N GLY A 13 3.89 10.84 1.13
CA GLY A 13 5.18 10.29 1.47
C GLY A 13 5.86 9.62 0.28
N ARG A 14 6.77 8.70 0.58
CA ARG A 14 7.56 7.97 -0.40
C ARG A 14 7.23 6.48 -0.36
N ILE A 15 7.08 5.89 -1.54
CA ILE A 15 6.92 4.46 -1.70
C ILE A 15 8.19 3.86 -2.30
N VAL A 16 8.67 2.76 -1.72
CA VAL A 16 9.72 1.92 -2.28
C VAL A 16 9.08 0.59 -2.63
N ILE A 17 9.30 0.15 -3.86
CA ILE A 17 8.73 -1.09 -4.40
C ILE A 17 9.88 -2.02 -4.76
N ALA A 18 9.83 -3.25 -4.26
CA ALA A 18 10.73 -4.33 -4.63
C ALA A 18 9.88 -5.55 -5.00
N CYS A 19 9.80 -5.87 -6.29
CA CYS A 19 8.93 -6.92 -6.81
C CYS A 19 9.60 -7.67 -7.95
N ASN A 20 9.29 -8.95 -8.07
CA ASN A 20 9.70 -9.81 -9.20
C ASN A 20 8.98 -9.51 -10.53
N CYS A 21 7.91 -8.70 -10.50
CA CYS A 21 7.11 -8.36 -11.67
C CYS A 21 7.71 -7.21 -12.50
N GLU A 22 7.09 -6.93 -13.65
CA GLU A 22 7.40 -5.75 -14.44
C GLU A 22 7.15 -4.43 -13.69
N VAL A 23 7.75 -3.35 -14.21
CA VAL A 23 7.73 -2.03 -13.56
C VAL A 23 6.31 -1.60 -13.19
N GLY A 24 6.15 -1.16 -11.95
CA GLY A 24 4.88 -0.73 -11.37
C GLY A 24 4.16 -1.80 -10.55
N CYS A 25 4.54 -3.08 -10.67
CA CYS A 25 3.78 -4.25 -10.22
C CYS A 25 2.31 -4.19 -10.65
N PRO A 26 1.88 -4.97 -11.66
CA PRO A 26 0.49 -4.98 -12.10
C PRO A 26 -0.51 -5.22 -10.95
N CYS A 27 -0.08 -5.94 -9.90
CA CYS A 27 -0.82 -6.20 -8.67
C CYS A 27 -1.39 -4.94 -7.98
N ASN A 28 -0.66 -3.81 -8.03
CA ASN A 28 -1.06 -2.56 -7.38
C ASN A 28 -2.30 -1.92 -8.01
N VAL A 29 -2.64 -2.33 -9.24
CA VAL A 29 -3.79 -1.84 -10.01
C VAL A 29 -4.75 -2.99 -10.37
N ASN A 30 -4.81 -4.01 -9.51
CA ASN A 30 -5.67 -5.20 -9.66
C ASN A 30 -5.33 -6.11 -10.86
N GLY A 31 -4.10 -6.01 -11.38
CA GLY A 31 -3.56 -6.96 -12.35
C GLY A 31 -3.04 -8.25 -11.69
N ARG A 32 -2.73 -9.26 -12.51
CA ARG A 32 -2.06 -10.48 -12.07
C ARG A 32 -0.55 -10.29 -12.01
N PRO A 33 0.18 -11.06 -11.18
CA PRO A 33 1.64 -11.08 -11.23
C PRO A 33 2.13 -11.44 -12.63
N THR A 34 3.14 -10.72 -13.14
CA THR A 34 3.71 -10.93 -14.48
C THR A 34 4.22 -12.36 -14.67
N LEU A 35 4.80 -12.95 -13.60
CA LEU A 35 5.39 -14.29 -13.61
C LEU A 35 4.45 -15.39 -13.09
N GLY A 36 3.16 -15.09 -12.89
CA GLY A 36 2.18 -16.04 -12.34
C GLY A 36 2.29 -16.32 -10.83
N HIS A 37 3.33 -15.82 -10.15
CA HIS A 37 3.52 -15.82 -8.71
C HIS A 37 4.11 -14.47 -8.25
N CYS A 38 4.00 -14.16 -6.97
CA CYS A 38 4.40 -12.94 -6.32
C CYS A 38 5.53 -13.25 -5.34
N GLU A 39 6.67 -12.59 -5.52
CA GLU A 39 7.75 -12.51 -4.55
C GLU A 39 8.12 -11.03 -4.47
N GLY A 40 7.37 -10.30 -3.66
CA GLY A 40 7.50 -8.85 -3.69
C GLY A 40 6.72 -8.12 -2.64
N GLY A 41 6.94 -6.82 -2.61
CA GLY A 41 6.28 -5.94 -1.69
C GLY A 41 6.63 -4.49 -1.93
N TRP A 42 6.03 -3.67 -1.09
CA TRP A 42 6.31 -2.25 -1.05
C TRP A 42 6.24 -1.74 0.38
N THR A 43 7.00 -0.69 0.63
CA THR A 43 6.95 0.07 1.87
C THR A 43 6.60 1.51 1.55
N TRP A 44 5.61 2.04 2.24
CA TRP A 44 5.29 3.46 2.23
C TRP A 44 5.74 4.09 3.55
N TRP A 45 6.69 5.00 3.46
CA TRP A 45 6.99 5.94 4.55
C TRP A 45 6.04 7.14 4.46
N ILE A 46 5.14 7.26 5.43
CA ILE A 46 4.20 8.38 5.54
C ILE A 46 4.92 9.57 6.18
N GLU A 47 5.18 10.61 5.39
CA GLU A 47 5.84 11.82 5.88
C GLU A 47 4.85 12.76 6.57
N ALA A 48 3.62 12.83 6.04
CA ALA A 48 2.52 13.60 6.59
C ALA A 48 1.17 12.97 6.22
N GLY A 49 0.22 12.92 7.14
CA GLY A 49 -1.13 12.48 6.80
C GLY A 49 -2.07 12.27 7.98
N LYS A 50 -3.37 12.11 7.66
CA LYS A 50 -4.41 11.84 8.64
C LYS A 50 -5.41 10.79 8.15
N TYR A 51 -5.98 10.07 9.11
CA TYR A 51 -7.17 9.23 8.94
C TYR A 51 -8.24 9.68 9.94
N GLY A 52 -9.20 10.49 9.49
CA GLY A 52 -10.05 11.28 10.37
C GLY A 52 -9.21 12.22 11.23
N GLU A 53 -9.34 12.13 12.55
CA GLU A 53 -8.53 12.91 13.50
C GLU A 53 -7.20 12.24 13.88
N LEU A 54 -6.98 10.99 13.46
CA LEU A 54 -5.74 10.26 13.77
C LEU A 54 -4.60 10.77 12.87
N ASP A 55 -3.55 11.32 13.49
CA ASP A 55 -2.29 11.61 12.83
C ASP A 55 -1.51 10.31 12.59
N VAL A 56 -1.14 10.06 11.34
CA VAL A 56 -0.37 8.88 10.90
C VAL A 56 1.01 9.26 10.37
N SER A 57 1.42 10.51 10.54
CA SER A 57 2.73 11.02 10.11
C SER A 57 3.87 10.29 10.84
N GLY A 58 4.93 9.96 10.13
CA GLY A 58 6.09 9.21 10.65
C GLY A 58 5.89 7.69 10.69
N LEU A 59 4.68 7.19 10.45
CA LEU A 59 4.42 5.74 10.35
C LEU A 59 4.92 5.17 9.02
N HIS A 60 5.17 3.86 9.04
CA HIS A 60 5.57 3.09 7.88
C HIS A 60 4.57 1.96 7.65
N LEU A 61 4.11 1.80 6.42
CA LEU A 61 3.22 0.71 6.00
C LEU A 61 3.99 -0.22 5.06
N GLY A 62 4.02 -1.50 5.35
CA GLY A 62 4.63 -2.51 4.49
C GLY A 62 3.60 -3.55 4.07
N LEU A 63 3.63 -3.93 2.80
CA LEU A 63 2.94 -5.10 2.28
C LEU A 63 3.96 -5.95 1.55
N TYR A 64 4.08 -7.21 1.98
CA TYR A 64 4.95 -8.20 1.36
C TYR A 64 4.16 -9.48 1.17
N ALA A 65 4.40 -10.14 0.05
CA ALA A 65 3.73 -11.36 -0.32
C ALA A 65 4.72 -12.32 -0.97
N ASP A 66 4.52 -13.59 -0.62
CA ASP A 66 5.03 -14.76 -1.30
C ASP A 66 3.80 -15.62 -1.61
N TRP A 67 3.37 -15.64 -2.87
CA TRP A 67 2.08 -16.24 -3.26
C TRP A 67 1.98 -16.56 -4.75
N PRO A 68 1.35 -17.67 -5.17
CA PRO A 68 0.84 -18.74 -4.32
C PRO A 68 1.95 -19.54 -3.65
#